data_AF-A0A6G1IKY6-F1
#
_entry.id   AF-A0A6G1IKY6-F1
#
_cell.length_a   1.000
_cell.length_b   1.000
_cell.length_c   1.000
_cell.angle_alpha   90.00
_cell.angle_beta   90.00
_cell.angle_gamma   90.00
#
_symmetry.space_group_name_H-M   'P 1'
#
loop_
_entity.id
_entity.type
_entity.pdbx_description
1 polymer ?
#
loop_
_entity_poly.entity_id
_entity_poly.type
_entity_poly.pdbx_seq_one_letter_code
_entity_poly.pdbx_strand_id
1 'polypeptide(L)'
;MEGRKIHHEEEALLEKCSKPGSGRPKLPCEAQAREGTSAWRNVLRVVSCSALLYLYYVLHTTLAGPSLLKVFFSAPLADPYLEEMPVAPRRWWTCDPIIASTTHQVSFNISTDSATPKRWQLLDESIPEARETFHGSITIEKGYLRQGSDVVVNVLVRSTDETNIGNVVLYSSDSGLVMKYKSSSNSDLCTEVEVVVSLRAESKYSLDELNIQTDILDIFLHPVTNWDIKEFNAHSSYGKLDMEPGAHHDEPMARNVSISSAAGGISGWFVPDQHLHIRNDYGDTTAILASTPKTDGKTWVGPQGINISSISGHIRVGTNSGDWLPKAYTHRTQIRTESGKILARVPHGARTEISSTSGRVVAILQPYGVDCENADNYISTMSQSGGVAVYLFDPDAESLRGYCNPLLNTVSEHEVGEGSLVLTYPRTWYGEIEGHIIHGQLAFDGSELECAEGGRGSVKARRGAKGDSLLNARVGVGALDIRIGLEETP
;
A
#
# COMPACT_ATOMS: atom_id res chain seq x y z
N MET A 1 -18.14 -59.20 -32.89
CA MET A 1 -16.99 -58.29 -33.00
C MET A 1 -17.31 -57.11 -32.10
N GLU A 2 -17.07 -57.29 -30.79
CA GLU A 2 -15.92 -56.69 -30.07
C GLU A 2 -16.00 -55.16 -30.15
N GLY A 3 -16.58 -54.48 -29.16
CA GLY A 3 -16.00 -54.17 -27.83
C GLY A 3 -15.71 -52.64 -27.85
N ARG A 4 -15.86 -51.84 -26.80
CA ARG A 4 -15.81 -52.04 -25.35
C ARG A 4 -16.37 -50.78 -24.67
N LYS A 5 -17.07 -50.97 -23.55
CA LYS A 5 -17.45 -49.94 -22.57
C LYS A 5 -16.20 -49.38 -21.88
N ILE A 6 -16.24 -48.10 -21.47
CA ILE A 6 -15.39 -47.56 -20.40
C ILE A 6 -16.31 -46.88 -19.38
N HIS A 7 -16.25 -47.39 -18.16
CA HIS A 7 -16.80 -46.87 -16.91
C HIS A 7 -15.61 -46.54 -16.01
N HIS A 8 -15.76 -45.53 -15.16
CA HIS A 8 -15.05 -45.29 -13.90
C HIS A 8 -13.52 -45.11 -13.93
N GLU A 9 -13.06 -43.90 -13.59
CA GLU A 9 -12.03 -43.65 -12.57
C GLU A 9 -11.94 -42.15 -12.28
N GLU A 10 -12.69 -41.71 -11.29
CA GLU A 10 -12.67 -40.38 -10.69
C GLU A 10 -12.33 -40.59 -9.20
N GLU A 11 -11.07 -40.94 -8.90
CA GLU A 11 -10.49 -40.99 -7.55
C GLU A 11 -9.00 -41.41 -7.62
N ALA A 12 -8.12 -40.60 -8.23
CA ALA A 12 -6.66 -40.86 -8.22
C ALA A 12 -5.76 -39.66 -8.59
N LEU A 13 -6.10 -38.42 -8.17
CA LEU A 13 -5.30 -37.22 -8.53
C LEU A 13 -4.90 -36.35 -7.33
N LEU A 14 -4.57 -36.97 -6.18
CA LEU A 14 -3.97 -36.26 -5.03
C LEU A 14 -2.67 -36.87 -4.49
N GLU A 15 -2.01 -37.78 -5.23
CA GLU A 15 -0.83 -38.50 -4.71
C GLU A 15 0.37 -38.56 -5.67
N LYS A 16 0.70 -37.47 -6.36
CA LYS A 16 1.97 -37.38 -7.11
C LYS A 16 2.55 -35.96 -7.15
N CYS A 17 3.06 -35.49 -6.03
CA CYS A 17 4.13 -34.48 -5.98
C CYS A 17 4.94 -34.68 -4.70
N SER A 18 5.98 -35.54 -4.74
CA SER A 18 7.21 -35.41 -3.92
C SER A 18 8.09 -36.65 -4.07
N LYS A 19 9.19 -36.50 -4.81
CA LYS A 19 10.55 -36.98 -4.49
C LYS A 19 11.47 -36.53 -5.63
N PRO A 20 12.63 -35.93 -5.32
CA PRO A 20 13.80 -36.76 -5.08
C PRO A 20 14.57 -36.38 -3.80
N GLY A 21 15.31 -37.36 -3.29
CA GLY A 21 15.94 -37.30 -1.98
C GLY A 21 17.28 -36.58 -1.91
N SER A 22 17.62 -36.17 -0.69
CA SER A 22 18.98 -36.24 -0.17
C SER A 22 18.86 -36.47 1.34
N GLY A 23 19.49 -37.55 1.82
CA GLY A 23 19.48 -37.90 3.24
C GLY A 23 20.32 -36.91 4.04
N ARG A 24 19.67 -36.13 4.91
CA ARG A 24 20.33 -35.56 6.10
C ARG A 24 19.94 -36.40 7.32
N PRO A 25 20.87 -36.69 8.24
CA PRO A 25 20.56 -37.41 9.46
C PRO A 25 19.64 -36.55 10.32
N LYS A 26 18.53 -37.13 10.79
CA LYS A 26 17.72 -36.57 11.88
C LYS A 26 18.59 -36.53 13.13
N LEU A 27 18.99 -35.34 13.56
CA LEU A 27 19.54 -35.13 14.90
C LEU A 27 18.36 -35.18 15.89
N PRO A 28 18.39 -36.04 16.91
CA PRO A 28 17.41 -35.96 17.99
C PRO A 28 17.68 -34.70 18.82
N CYS A 29 16.62 -33.93 19.09
CA CYS A 29 16.63 -32.86 20.07
C CYS A 29 16.78 -33.49 21.47
N GLU A 30 18.00 -33.60 21.96
CA GLU A 30 18.31 -34.13 23.28
C GLU A 30 18.27 -32.99 24.31
N ALA A 31 17.13 -32.84 25.00
CA ALA A 31 16.97 -31.89 26.09
C ALA A 31 17.78 -32.33 27.32
N GLN A 32 18.88 -31.63 27.63
CA GLN A 32 19.60 -31.82 28.89
C GLN A 32 18.95 -31.02 30.02
N ALA A 33 18.12 -31.69 30.83
CA ALA A 33 17.75 -31.22 32.15
C ALA A 33 18.82 -31.65 33.17
N ARG A 34 19.52 -30.70 33.80
CA ARG A 34 20.41 -30.95 34.93
C ARG A 34 19.66 -30.79 36.26
N GLU A 35 19.51 -31.90 36.98
CA GLU A 35 19.21 -31.91 38.41
C GLU A 35 20.42 -31.44 39.23
N GLY A 36 20.15 -30.59 40.23
CA GLY A 36 21.14 -30.13 41.22
C GLY A 36 20.45 -29.94 42.57
N THR A 37 20.76 -30.84 43.50
CA THR A 37 20.23 -30.96 44.86
C THR A 37 20.72 -29.85 45.79
N SER A 38 19.86 -29.40 46.72
CA SER A 38 20.22 -28.98 48.09
C SER A 38 18.97 -28.55 48.87
N ALA A 39 18.31 -29.53 49.50
CA ALA A 39 17.32 -29.27 50.54
C ALA A 39 18.03 -28.95 51.86
N TRP A 40 17.39 -28.11 52.70
CA TRP A 40 17.70 -27.80 54.12
C TRP A 40 18.21 -26.39 54.51
N ARG A 41 18.19 -25.39 53.63
CA ARG A 41 18.30 -23.96 54.06
C ARG A 41 17.12 -23.05 53.69
N ASN A 42 16.04 -23.60 53.13
CA ASN A 42 14.95 -22.80 52.55
C ASN A 42 13.77 -22.46 53.47
N VAL A 43 13.67 -22.99 54.70
CA VAL A 43 12.43 -22.80 55.48
C VAL A 43 12.34 -21.40 56.13
N LEU A 44 13.45 -20.74 56.45
CA LEU A 44 13.42 -19.37 57.00
C LEU A 44 13.54 -18.24 55.96
N ARG A 45 13.98 -18.53 54.73
CA ARG A 45 13.99 -17.53 53.62
C ARG A 45 12.66 -17.45 52.88
N VAL A 46 11.86 -18.51 52.88
CA VAL A 46 10.57 -18.53 52.18
C VAL A 46 9.56 -17.56 52.83
N VAL A 47 9.59 -17.38 54.15
CA VAL A 47 8.62 -16.48 54.82
C VAL A 47 8.95 -14.99 54.61
N SER A 48 10.22 -14.60 54.55
CA SER A 48 10.59 -13.20 54.28
C SER A 48 10.56 -12.84 52.79
N CYS A 49 10.83 -13.79 51.89
CA CYS A 49 10.76 -13.57 50.46
C CYS A 49 9.31 -13.48 49.97
N SER A 50 8.39 -14.23 50.58
CA SER A 50 6.95 -14.17 50.25
C SER A 50 6.34 -12.83 50.66
N ALA A 51 6.73 -12.29 51.82
CA ALA A 51 6.27 -10.97 52.26
C ALA A 51 6.84 -9.82 51.42
N LEU A 52 8.10 -9.91 50.99
CA LEU A 52 8.71 -8.92 50.10
C LEU A 52 8.20 -9.01 48.66
N LEU A 53 7.92 -10.22 48.14
CA LEU A 53 7.24 -10.41 46.86
C LEU A 53 5.79 -9.93 46.91
N TYR A 54 5.08 -10.12 48.02
CA TYR A 54 3.73 -9.62 48.20
C TYR A 54 3.72 -8.09 48.34
N LEU A 55 4.67 -7.48 49.06
CA LEU A 55 4.79 -6.02 49.12
C LEU A 55 5.23 -5.43 47.77
N TYR A 56 6.11 -6.09 47.02
CA TYR A 56 6.51 -5.69 45.67
C TYR A 56 5.33 -5.80 44.68
N TYR A 57 4.55 -6.88 44.78
CA TYR A 57 3.34 -7.08 43.98
C TYR A 57 2.24 -6.06 44.32
N VAL A 58 2.04 -5.75 45.60
CA VAL A 58 1.09 -4.71 46.04
C VAL A 58 1.57 -3.31 45.65
N LEU A 59 2.87 -2.99 45.77
CA LEU A 59 3.42 -1.71 45.30
C LEU A 59 3.31 -1.57 43.77
N HIS A 60 3.59 -2.63 43.00
CA HIS A 60 3.45 -2.58 41.55
C HIS A 60 2.00 -2.50 41.08
N THR A 61 1.06 -3.10 41.81
CA THR A 61 -0.38 -3.05 41.44
C THR A 61 -1.08 -1.78 41.90
N THR A 62 -0.53 -1.05 42.88
CA THR A 62 -1.16 0.17 43.43
C THR A 62 -0.50 1.49 43.01
N LEU A 63 0.80 1.50 42.67
CA LEU A 63 1.52 2.72 42.22
C LEU A 63 1.85 2.74 40.73
N ALA A 64 1.92 1.59 40.05
CA ALA A 64 1.94 1.55 38.59
C ALA A 64 0.52 1.28 38.09
N GLY A 65 -0.20 2.36 37.78
CA GLY A 65 -1.56 2.26 37.25
C GLY A 65 -1.62 1.35 36.01
N PRO A 66 -2.75 0.65 35.78
CA PRO A 66 -2.93 -0.31 34.69
C PRO A 66 -2.98 0.31 33.27
N SER A 67 -2.42 1.50 33.09
CA SER A 67 -2.51 2.31 31.87
C SER A 67 -1.39 2.11 30.86
N LEU A 68 -0.28 1.43 31.19
CA LEU A 68 0.82 1.20 30.22
C LEU A 68 0.77 -0.16 29.52
N LEU A 69 0.19 -1.20 30.12
CA LEU A 69 0.10 -2.54 29.51
C LEU A 69 -1.18 -2.76 28.69
N LYS A 70 -2.26 -2.00 28.95
CA LYS A 70 -3.48 -2.07 28.12
C LYS A 70 -3.37 -1.37 26.76
N VAL A 71 -2.33 -0.55 26.55
CA VAL A 71 -2.04 0.05 25.24
C VAL A 71 -1.42 -0.96 24.26
N PHE A 72 -0.92 -2.11 24.75
CA PHE A 72 -0.24 -3.11 23.92
C PHE A 72 -1.11 -4.29 23.43
N PHE A 73 -2.32 -4.48 23.95
CA PHE A 73 -3.07 -5.75 23.75
C PHE A 73 -4.45 -5.65 23.11
N SER A 74 -4.91 -4.48 22.67
CA SER A 74 -6.05 -4.42 21.74
C SER A 74 -5.50 -4.50 20.31
N ALA A 75 -5.61 -5.67 19.70
CA ALA A 75 -5.44 -5.83 18.26
C ALA A 75 -6.32 -4.78 17.53
N PRO A 76 -5.77 -3.96 16.62
CA PRO A 76 -6.57 -3.10 15.77
C PRO A 76 -7.09 -3.94 14.60
N LEU A 77 -7.87 -5.00 14.88
CA LEU A 77 -8.51 -5.79 13.81
C LEU A 77 -9.81 -5.14 13.31
N ALA A 78 -10.30 -4.14 14.03
CA ALA A 78 -11.29 -3.21 13.51
C ALA A 78 -10.66 -1.82 13.55
N ASP A 79 -10.02 -1.42 12.46
CA ASP A 79 -9.96 -0.01 12.12
C ASP A 79 -11.16 0.27 11.20
N PRO A 80 -12.36 0.58 11.75
CA PRO A 80 -13.52 0.97 10.94
C PRO A 80 -13.28 2.24 10.10
N TYR A 81 -12.09 2.85 10.19
CA TYR A 81 -11.76 4.10 9.51
C TYR A 81 -11.39 3.98 8.02
N LEU A 82 -11.36 2.78 7.43
CA LEU A 82 -11.36 2.69 5.96
C LEU A 82 -12.76 2.95 5.36
N GLU A 83 -13.85 2.79 6.12
CA GLU A 83 -15.21 3.01 5.60
C GLU A 83 -15.65 4.48 5.57
N GLU A 84 -14.99 5.36 6.33
CA GLU A 84 -15.24 6.80 6.26
C GLU A 84 -13.90 7.54 6.20
N MET A 85 -13.23 7.45 5.05
CA MET A 85 -12.30 8.53 4.73
C MET A 85 -13.11 9.82 4.71
N PRO A 86 -12.81 10.81 5.59
CA PRO A 86 -13.44 12.10 5.48
C PRO A 86 -13.03 12.64 4.12
N VAL A 87 -13.94 12.59 3.15
CA VAL A 87 -13.88 13.43 1.96
C VAL A 87 -14.03 14.83 2.53
N ALA A 88 -12.90 15.43 2.89
CA ALA A 88 -12.88 16.80 3.38
C ALA A 88 -13.69 17.60 2.37
N PRO A 89 -14.74 18.32 2.81
CA PRO A 89 -15.57 19.07 1.89
C PRO A 89 -14.62 19.95 1.07
N ARG A 90 -14.82 19.93 -0.25
CA ARG A 90 -14.13 20.75 -1.24
C ARG A 90 -14.36 22.24 -0.96
N ARG A 91 -13.79 22.75 0.13
CA ARG A 91 -13.73 24.17 0.47
C ARG A 91 -12.42 24.68 -0.07
N TRP A 92 -12.44 24.92 -1.36
CA TRP A 92 -11.44 25.71 -2.04
C TRP A 92 -11.47 27.12 -1.46
N TRP A 93 -10.29 27.72 -1.40
CA TRP A 93 -10.21 29.17 -1.25
C TRP A 93 -10.76 29.78 -2.52
N THR A 94 -11.98 30.32 -2.44
CA THR A 94 -12.56 31.13 -3.51
C THR A 94 -12.18 32.57 -3.29
N CYS A 95 -11.78 33.26 -4.35
CA CYS A 95 -11.58 34.69 -4.27
C CYS A 95 -12.95 35.38 -4.05
N ASP A 96 -13.07 36.28 -3.07
CA ASP A 96 -14.33 37.00 -2.79
C ASP A 96 -14.01 38.48 -2.46
N PRO A 97 -14.59 39.47 -3.17
CA PRO A 97 -15.52 39.35 -4.29
C PRO A 97 -14.85 39.11 -5.64
N ILE A 98 -15.46 38.25 -6.48
CA ILE A 98 -15.11 38.16 -7.89
C ILE A 98 -15.66 39.39 -8.62
N ILE A 99 -14.76 40.23 -9.14
CA ILE A 99 -15.12 41.44 -9.90
C ILE A 99 -15.07 41.15 -11.40
N ALA A 100 -14.22 40.22 -11.83
CA ALA A 100 -14.01 39.94 -13.23
C ALA A 100 -13.91 38.43 -13.50
N SER A 101 -14.28 38.00 -14.71
CA SER A 101 -14.10 36.62 -15.17
C SER A 101 -13.91 36.54 -16.69
N THR A 102 -13.14 35.56 -17.15
CA THR A 102 -12.99 35.20 -18.57
C THR A 102 -12.98 33.69 -18.73
N THR A 103 -13.43 33.21 -19.89
CA THR A 103 -13.41 31.78 -20.22
C THR A 103 -12.69 31.59 -21.54
N HIS A 104 -11.78 30.62 -21.57
CA HIS A 104 -11.07 30.17 -22.76
C HIS A 104 -11.42 28.73 -23.04
N GLN A 105 -11.65 28.38 -24.30
CA GLN A 105 -11.84 27.01 -24.73
C GLN A 105 -10.82 26.71 -25.81
N VAL A 106 -10.10 25.60 -25.64
CA VAL A 106 -9.12 25.11 -26.61
C VAL A 106 -9.43 23.66 -26.91
N SER A 107 -9.34 23.29 -28.19
CA SER A 107 -9.71 21.96 -28.66
C SER A 107 -8.53 21.34 -29.40
N PHE A 108 -8.26 20.05 -29.15
CA PHE A 108 -7.14 19.31 -29.70
C PHE A 108 -7.64 18.00 -30.32
N ASN A 109 -7.10 17.66 -31.48
CA ASN A 109 -7.31 16.37 -32.12
C ASN A 109 -6.00 15.58 -32.07
N ILE A 110 -6.06 14.37 -31.55
CA ILE A 110 -4.91 13.48 -31.48
C ILE A 110 -4.71 12.86 -32.86
N SER A 111 -3.55 13.10 -33.47
CA SER A 111 -3.21 12.53 -34.76
C SER A 111 -3.36 11.01 -34.75
N THR A 112 -4.04 10.46 -35.76
CA THR A 112 -4.15 9.02 -35.97
C THR A 112 -2.96 8.44 -36.73
N ASP A 113 -2.04 9.29 -37.20
CA ASP A 113 -0.84 8.84 -37.90
C ASP A 113 0.05 8.02 -36.96
N SER A 114 0.30 6.77 -37.36
CA SER A 114 1.06 5.79 -36.60
C SER A 114 2.53 6.14 -36.36
N ALA A 115 3.09 7.10 -37.10
CA ALA A 115 4.52 7.40 -37.05
C ALA A 115 4.92 8.27 -35.84
N THR A 116 4.02 9.10 -35.31
CA THR A 116 4.32 10.01 -34.19
C THR A 116 3.69 9.52 -32.89
N PRO A 117 4.44 9.53 -31.77
CA PRO A 117 3.87 9.25 -30.45
C PRO A 117 2.67 10.16 -30.16
N LYS A 118 1.55 9.57 -29.75
CA LYS A 118 0.33 10.28 -29.38
C LYS A 118 0.47 10.78 -27.96
N ARG A 119 0.84 12.04 -27.80
CA ARG A 119 1.09 12.66 -26.49
C ARG A 119 0.23 13.90 -26.32
N TRP A 120 -0.26 14.09 -25.10
CA TRP A 120 -0.93 15.32 -24.71
C TRP A 120 -0.46 15.78 -23.33
N GLN A 121 -0.22 17.08 -23.18
CA GLN A 121 0.27 17.64 -21.92
C GLN A 121 -0.41 18.94 -21.51
N LEU A 122 -0.50 19.15 -20.20
CA LEU A 122 -0.84 20.43 -19.58
C LEU A 122 0.30 20.82 -18.64
N LEU A 123 0.93 21.97 -18.91
CA LEU A 123 2.02 22.49 -18.11
C LEU A 123 1.61 23.84 -17.52
N ASP A 124 1.55 23.94 -16.20
CA ASP A 124 1.48 25.20 -15.48
C ASP A 124 2.89 25.61 -15.05
N GLU A 125 3.40 26.68 -15.64
CA GLU A 125 4.72 27.27 -15.36
C GLU A 125 4.62 28.46 -14.40
N SER A 126 3.57 28.51 -13.57
CA SER A 126 3.45 29.52 -12.51
C SER A 126 4.49 29.27 -11.44
N ILE A 127 5.16 30.34 -10.99
CA ILE A 127 6.17 30.22 -9.93
C ILE A 127 5.53 29.88 -8.58
N PRO A 128 6.19 29.10 -7.71
CA PRO A 128 5.66 28.74 -6.39
C PRO A 128 5.18 29.91 -5.52
N GLU A 129 5.83 31.07 -5.62
CA GLU A 129 5.47 32.28 -4.87
C GLU A 129 4.09 32.83 -5.27
N ALA A 130 3.60 32.50 -6.46
CA ALA A 130 2.29 32.92 -6.92
C ALA A 130 1.13 32.37 -6.07
N ARG A 131 1.35 31.32 -5.27
CA ARG A 131 0.33 30.71 -4.40
C ARG A 131 -0.32 31.67 -3.40
N GLU A 132 0.24 32.86 -3.19
CA GLU A 132 -0.35 33.88 -2.31
C GLU A 132 -1.50 34.64 -2.98
N THR A 133 -1.50 34.70 -4.32
CA THR A 133 -2.46 35.47 -5.12
C THR A 133 -3.11 34.65 -6.23
N PHE A 134 -2.67 33.41 -6.44
CA PHE A 134 -3.11 32.52 -7.51
C PHE A 134 -3.43 31.14 -6.97
N HIS A 135 -4.68 30.72 -7.16
CA HIS A 135 -5.20 29.44 -6.70
C HIS A 135 -5.99 28.76 -7.80
N GLY A 136 -6.26 27.47 -7.66
CA GLY A 136 -7.12 26.79 -8.62
C GLY A 136 -6.95 25.30 -8.68
N SER A 137 -7.54 24.73 -9.72
CA SER A 137 -7.55 23.30 -9.94
C SER A 137 -7.49 22.91 -11.41
N ILE A 138 -6.91 21.75 -11.68
CA ILE A 138 -6.95 21.06 -12.95
C ILE A 138 -7.78 19.79 -12.76
N THR A 139 -8.91 19.68 -13.45
CA THR A 139 -9.78 18.51 -13.43
C THR A 139 -9.65 17.77 -14.75
N ILE A 140 -9.37 16.46 -14.69
CA ILE A 140 -9.41 15.57 -15.86
C ILE A 140 -10.66 14.72 -15.76
N GLU A 141 -11.48 14.75 -16.80
CA GLU A 141 -12.76 14.07 -16.81
C GLU A 141 -13.16 13.49 -18.18
N LYS A 142 -14.23 12.71 -18.14
CA LYS A 142 -14.90 12.22 -19.35
C LYS A 142 -15.63 13.37 -20.04
N GLY A 143 -15.29 13.59 -21.30
CA GLY A 143 -16.03 14.47 -22.19
C GLY A 143 -17.33 13.88 -22.71
N TYR A 144 -18.08 14.68 -23.46
CA TYR A 144 -19.35 14.25 -24.05
C TYR A 144 -19.15 13.35 -25.28
N LEU A 145 -20.11 12.47 -25.56
CA LEU A 145 -20.10 11.63 -26.77
C LEU A 145 -20.05 12.45 -28.08
N ARG A 146 -20.68 13.64 -28.09
CA ARG A 146 -20.71 14.53 -29.26
C ARG A 146 -19.59 15.57 -29.25
N GLN A 147 -18.54 15.37 -28.45
CA GLN A 147 -17.42 16.30 -28.37
C GLN A 147 -16.70 16.38 -29.72
N GLY A 148 -16.66 17.59 -30.30
CA GLY A 148 -16.11 17.81 -31.65
C GLY A 148 -14.61 17.57 -31.79
N SER A 149 -13.88 17.51 -30.68
CA SER A 149 -12.44 17.23 -30.62
C SER A 149 -12.09 16.12 -29.64
N ASP A 150 -10.93 15.51 -29.79
CA ASP A 150 -10.52 14.38 -28.93
C ASP A 150 -10.26 14.85 -27.49
N VAL A 151 -9.64 16.01 -27.35
CA VAL A 151 -9.46 16.69 -26.06
C VAL A 151 -10.05 18.09 -26.16
N VAL A 152 -10.85 18.49 -25.17
CA VAL A 152 -11.33 19.86 -25.02
C VAL A 152 -10.88 20.36 -23.65
N VAL A 153 -10.27 21.53 -23.63
CA VAL A 153 -9.85 22.19 -22.39
C VAL A 153 -10.65 23.46 -22.23
N ASN A 154 -11.37 23.57 -21.12
CA ASN A 154 -12.05 24.79 -20.70
C ASN A 154 -11.25 25.41 -19.55
N VAL A 155 -10.84 26.65 -19.69
CA VAL A 155 -10.13 27.42 -18.66
C VAL A 155 -11.00 28.58 -18.25
N LEU A 156 -11.44 28.59 -17.00
CA LEU A 156 -12.16 29.68 -16.38
C LEU A 156 -11.22 30.43 -15.45
N VAL A 157 -11.00 31.71 -15.71
CA VAL A 157 -10.20 32.59 -14.87
C VAL A 157 -11.14 33.60 -14.22
N ARG A 158 -11.06 33.75 -12.90
CA ARG A 158 -11.80 34.75 -12.14
C ARG A 158 -10.84 35.52 -11.25
N SER A 159 -11.17 36.77 -10.96
CA SER A 159 -10.26 37.65 -10.23
C SER A 159 -11.02 38.71 -9.42
N THR A 160 -10.42 39.13 -8.31
CA THR A 160 -10.84 40.31 -7.54
C THR A 160 -10.52 41.63 -8.24
N ASP A 161 -9.78 41.59 -9.35
CA ASP A 161 -9.39 42.75 -10.15
C ASP A 161 -9.47 42.44 -11.66
N GLU A 162 -10.04 43.39 -12.44
CA GLU A 162 -10.21 43.26 -13.89
C GLU A 162 -8.90 43.15 -14.65
N THR A 163 -7.86 43.87 -14.21
CA THR A 163 -6.57 43.89 -14.91
C THR A 163 -5.76 42.61 -14.66
N ASN A 164 -5.94 42.01 -13.47
CA ASN A 164 -5.21 40.81 -13.07
C ASN A 164 -5.64 39.55 -13.84
N ILE A 165 -6.80 39.54 -14.49
CA ILE A 165 -7.18 38.46 -15.41
C ILE A 165 -6.16 38.30 -16.54
N GLY A 166 -5.63 39.42 -17.05
CA GLY A 166 -4.62 39.41 -18.10
C GLY A 166 -3.26 38.81 -17.70
N ASN A 167 -3.08 38.50 -16.41
CA ASN A 167 -1.87 37.86 -15.91
C ASN A 167 -1.86 36.35 -16.10
N VAL A 168 -3.01 35.71 -16.36
CA VAL A 168 -3.07 34.32 -16.82
C VAL A 168 -2.88 34.29 -18.33
N VAL A 169 -1.74 33.75 -18.78
CA VAL A 169 -1.40 33.64 -20.20
C VAL A 169 -1.44 32.17 -20.61
N LEU A 170 -2.20 31.90 -21.68
CA LEU A 170 -2.39 30.56 -22.24
C LEU A 170 -1.68 30.45 -23.59
N TYR A 171 -0.87 29.42 -23.75
CA TYR A 171 -0.23 29.04 -25.02
C TYR A 171 -0.67 27.63 -25.40
N SER A 172 -1.27 27.45 -26.56
CA SER A 172 -1.63 26.13 -27.08
C SER A 172 -0.67 25.68 -28.18
N SER A 173 -0.42 24.37 -28.24
CA SER A 173 0.24 23.70 -29.35
C SER A 173 -0.65 22.56 -29.87
N ASP A 174 -0.20 21.81 -30.87
CA ASP A 174 -0.96 20.63 -31.34
C ASP A 174 -1.04 19.50 -30.29
N SER A 175 -0.19 19.52 -29.26
CA SER A 175 -0.02 18.45 -28.29
C SER A 175 -0.17 18.91 -26.83
N GLY A 176 -0.69 20.11 -26.57
CA GLY A 176 -0.88 20.53 -25.19
C GLY A 176 -1.21 21.99 -24.96
N LEU A 177 -1.38 22.30 -23.68
CA LEU A 177 -1.63 23.64 -23.16
C LEU A 177 -0.54 24.02 -22.16
N VAL A 178 0.06 25.19 -22.33
CA VAL A 178 0.95 25.80 -21.34
C VAL A 178 0.23 27.00 -20.74
N MET A 179 0.14 27.03 -19.43
CA MET A 179 -0.40 28.15 -18.66
C MET A 179 0.72 28.82 -17.88
N LYS A 180 0.71 30.15 -17.83
CA LYS A 180 1.62 30.93 -17.00
C LYS A 180 0.82 31.98 -16.23
N TYR A 181 1.17 32.19 -14.97
CA TYR A 181 0.67 33.31 -14.20
C TYR A 181 1.77 34.33 -13.93
N LYS A 182 1.52 35.58 -14.33
CA LYS A 182 2.40 36.71 -13.98
C LYS A 182 2.03 37.22 -12.60
N SER A 183 2.71 36.71 -11.58
CA SER A 183 2.51 37.14 -10.19
C SER A 183 2.61 38.66 -10.05
N SER A 184 1.66 39.23 -9.31
CA SER A 184 1.65 40.63 -8.91
C SER A 184 2.27 40.74 -7.51
N SER A 185 3.03 41.80 -7.26
CA SER A 185 3.53 42.10 -5.92
C SER A 185 2.42 42.57 -4.96
N ASN A 186 1.19 42.75 -5.44
CA ASN A 186 0.06 43.14 -4.62
C ASN A 186 -0.64 41.90 -4.04
N SER A 187 -0.38 41.63 -2.76
CA SER A 187 -0.97 40.52 -2.00
C SER A 187 -2.48 40.62 -1.82
N ASP A 188 -3.08 41.78 -2.07
CA ASP A 188 -4.54 41.96 -1.95
C ASP A 188 -5.28 41.43 -3.20
N LEU A 189 -4.55 41.09 -4.26
CA LEU A 189 -5.11 40.50 -5.46
C LEU A 189 -5.28 39.00 -5.30
N CYS A 190 -6.41 38.49 -5.76
CA CYS A 190 -6.68 37.06 -5.80
C CYS A 190 -7.19 36.71 -7.20
N THR A 191 -6.55 35.74 -7.82
CA THR A 191 -6.96 35.13 -9.09
C THR A 191 -7.17 33.64 -8.85
N GLU A 192 -8.31 33.13 -9.29
CA GLU A 192 -8.61 31.70 -9.31
C GLU A 192 -8.68 31.20 -10.75
N VAL A 193 -8.14 30.00 -10.98
CA VAL A 193 -8.26 29.28 -12.25
C VAL A 193 -8.92 27.93 -12.05
N GLU A 194 -9.85 27.60 -12.94
CA GLU A 194 -10.42 26.27 -13.06
C GLU A 194 -10.14 25.76 -14.47
N VAL A 195 -9.32 24.71 -14.57
CA VAL A 195 -8.99 24.06 -15.85
C VAL A 195 -9.67 22.72 -15.90
N VAL A 196 -10.58 22.53 -16.85
CA VAL A 196 -11.28 21.25 -17.07
C VAL A 196 -10.80 20.65 -18.40
N VAL A 197 -10.15 19.50 -18.31
CA VAL A 197 -9.66 18.70 -19.44
C VAL A 197 -10.64 17.55 -19.68
N SER A 198 -11.43 17.67 -20.74
CA SER A 198 -12.44 16.68 -21.11
C SER A 198 -11.95 15.78 -22.25
N LEU A 199 -11.80 14.49 -21.96
CA LEU A 199 -11.38 13.46 -22.93
C LEU A 199 -12.60 12.84 -23.62
N ARG A 200 -12.66 12.86 -24.96
CA ARG A 200 -13.83 12.38 -25.73
C ARG A 200 -14.21 10.95 -25.32
N ALA A 201 -15.51 10.72 -25.08
CA ALA A 201 -16.01 9.44 -24.58
C ALA A 201 -16.08 8.28 -25.60
N GLU A 202 -15.98 8.54 -26.91
CA GLU A 202 -16.13 7.52 -27.96
C GLU A 202 -15.03 6.45 -27.96
N SER A 203 -15.30 5.31 -28.59
CA SER A 203 -14.59 4.03 -28.41
C SER A 203 -13.06 4.09 -28.53
N LYS A 204 -12.38 3.66 -27.46
CA LYS A 204 -10.97 3.24 -27.33
C LYS A 204 -9.96 4.06 -28.14
N TYR A 205 -9.92 5.36 -27.89
CA TYR A 205 -8.72 6.13 -28.23
C TYR A 205 -7.54 5.62 -27.38
N SER A 206 -6.36 5.55 -27.99
CA SER A 206 -5.12 5.24 -27.29
C SER A 206 -4.23 6.47 -27.28
N LEU A 207 -3.64 6.75 -26.12
CA LEU A 207 -2.68 7.82 -25.91
C LEU A 207 -1.41 7.18 -25.36
N ASP A 208 -0.27 7.52 -25.95
CA ASP A 208 1.01 7.03 -25.45
C ASP A 208 1.38 7.71 -24.14
N GLU A 209 1.07 9.00 -24.00
CA GLU A 209 1.41 9.77 -22.81
C GLU A 209 0.37 10.88 -22.51
N LEU A 210 -0.11 10.92 -21.28
CA LEU A 210 -0.84 12.03 -20.68
C LEU A 210 0.00 12.63 -19.55
N ASN A 211 0.44 13.89 -19.69
CA ASN A 211 1.32 14.53 -18.72
C ASN A 211 0.72 15.83 -18.16
N ILE A 212 0.50 15.90 -16.85
CA ILE A 212 -0.03 17.07 -16.15
C ILE A 212 0.99 17.54 -15.12
N GLN A 213 1.44 18.78 -15.24
CA GLN A 213 2.41 19.37 -14.32
C GLN A 213 1.92 20.74 -13.89
N THR A 214 1.99 21.00 -12.59
CA THR A 214 1.71 22.30 -11.98
C THR A 214 2.57 22.48 -10.75
N ASP A 215 2.91 23.71 -10.42
CA ASP A 215 3.56 24.00 -9.16
C ASP A 215 2.54 24.19 -8.03
N ILE A 216 1.40 24.83 -8.28
CA ILE A 216 0.55 25.31 -7.19
C ILE A 216 -0.91 24.83 -7.25
N LEU A 217 -1.35 24.29 -8.39
CA LEU A 217 -2.73 23.92 -8.58
C LEU A 217 -2.99 22.52 -8.05
N ASP A 218 -4.19 22.33 -7.54
CA ASP A 218 -4.68 21.01 -7.21
C ASP A 218 -5.02 20.25 -8.50
N ILE A 219 -4.86 18.93 -8.53
CA ILE A 219 -5.24 18.07 -9.67
C ILE A 219 -6.29 17.06 -9.22
N PHE A 220 -7.40 17.01 -9.95
CA PHE A 220 -8.50 16.07 -9.75
C PHE A 220 -8.63 15.16 -10.95
N LEU A 221 -8.63 13.86 -10.69
CA LEU A 221 -8.72 12.84 -11.71
C LEU A 221 -10.03 12.09 -11.53
N HIS A 222 -10.93 12.25 -12.49
CA HIS A 222 -12.09 11.37 -12.60
C HIS A 222 -11.71 10.17 -13.46
N PRO A 223 -11.83 8.92 -12.95
CA PRO A 223 -11.23 7.75 -13.58
C PRO A 223 -11.89 7.31 -14.90
N VAL A 224 -13.04 7.85 -15.26
CA VAL A 224 -13.89 7.30 -16.34
C VAL A 224 -13.58 7.92 -17.71
N THR A 225 -12.37 7.76 -18.25
CA THR A 225 -12.02 8.44 -19.51
C THR A 225 -12.44 7.67 -20.76
N ASN A 226 -12.57 6.33 -20.70
CA ASN A 226 -12.69 5.41 -21.85
C ASN A 226 -11.44 5.36 -22.77
N TRP A 227 -10.29 5.87 -22.30
CA TRP A 227 -9.04 5.91 -23.06
C TRP A 227 -8.07 4.82 -22.61
N ASP A 228 -7.30 4.25 -23.54
CA ASP A 228 -6.15 3.38 -23.23
C ASP A 228 -4.88 4.24 -23.18
N ILE A 229 -4.57 4.77 -22.00
CA ILE A 229 -3.37 5.60 -21.79
C ILE A 229 -2.21 4.70 -21.37
N LYS A 230 -1.11 4.71 -22.12
CA LYS A 230 0.07 3.89 -21.75
C LYS A 230 0.79 4.47 -20.55
N GLU A 231 1.16 5.75 -20.61
CA GLU A 231 1.86 6.47 -19.55
C GLU A 231 1.02 7.65 -19.07
N PHE A 232 0.71 7.70 -17.77
CA PHE A 232 0.06 8.84 -17.13
C PHE A 232 0.98 9.43 -16.06
N ASN A 233 1.34 10.69 -16.25
CA ASN A 233 2.21 11.44 -15.36
C ASN A 233 1.43 12.62 -14.77
N ALA A 234 1.40 12.73 -13.45
CA ALA A 234 0.84 13.88 -12.74
C ALA A 234 1.81 14.39 -11.68
N HIS A 235 2.06 15.69 -11.68
CA HIS A 235 2.91 16.35 -10.69
C HIS A 235 2.25 17.62 -10.17
N SER A 236 2.24 17.80 -8.85
CA SER A 236 1.91 19.08 -8.20
C SER A 236 2.89 19.40 -7.09
N SER A 237 3.63 20.51 -7.19
CA SER A 237 4.61 20.88 -6.15
C SER A 237 3.93 21.22 -4.82
N TYR A 238 2.80 21.92 -4.82
CA TYR A 238 2.14 22.39 -3.58
C TYR A 238 0.63 22.11 -3.53
N GLY A 239 0.03 21.68 -4.63
CA GLY A 239 -1.39 21.35 -4.68
C GLY A 239 -1.69 19.95 -4.17
N LYS A 240 -2.97 19.70 -3.91
CA LYS A 240 -3.52 18.38 -3.63
C LYS A 240 -3.69 17.60 -4.94
N LEU A 241 -3.33 16.33 -4.93
CA LEU A 241 -3.61 15.37 -6.00
C LEU A 241 -4.71 14.42 -5.50
N ASP A 242 -5.85 14.41 -6.17
CA ASP A 242 -6.99 13.58 -5.79
C ASP A 242 -7.50 12.76 -6.96
N MET A 243 -7.54 11.44 -6.82
CA MET A 243 -8.15 10.52 -7.79
C MET A 243 -9.47 10.00 -7.23
N GLU A 244 -10.57 10.48 -7.80
CA GLU A 244 -11.90 10.11 -7.34
C GLU A 244 -12.17 8.61 -7.49
N PRO A 245 -13.01 8.02 -6.62
CA PRO A 245 -13.54 6.69 -6.86
C PRO A 245 -14.27 6.66 -8.21
N GLY A 246 -13.92 5.69 -9.04
CA GLY A 246 -14.77 5.32 -10.17
C GLY A 246 -15.95 4.51 -9.69
N ALA A 247 -16.92 4.25 -10.57
CA ALA A 247 -17.78 3.10 -10.33
C ALA A 247 -16.86 1.86 -10.27
N HIS A 248 -17.16 0.90 -9.38
CA HIS A 248 -16.35 -0.32 -9.15
C HIS A 248 -16.10 -1.20 -10.41
N HIS A 249 -16.54 -0.76 -11.58
CA HIS A 249 -16.47 -1.46 -12.86
C HIS A 249 -15.78 -0.64 -13.97
N ASP A 250 -15.26 0.55 -13.66
CA ASP A 250 -14.58 1.35 -14.65
C ASP A 250 -13.16 0.80 -14.93
N GLU A 251 -12.77 0.83 -16.20
CA GLU A 251 -11.45 0.39 -16.63
C GLU A 251 -10.34 1.29 -16.06
N PRO A 252 -9.12 0.76 -15.87
CA PRO A 252 -7.99 1.58 -15.49
C PRO A 252 -7.78 2.66 -16.57
N MET A 253 -7.68 3.91 -16.12
CA MET A 253 -7.41 5.04 -17.00
C MET A 253 -6.07 4.89 -17.73
N ALA A 254 -5.06 4.30 -17.08
CA ALA A 254 -3.72 4.19 -17.61
C ALA A 254 -3.01 2.90 -17.19
N ARG A 255 -2.04 2.46 -18.01
CA ARG A 255 -1.25 1.25 -17.75
C ARG A 255 -0.13 1.48 -16.75
N ASN A 256 0.64 2.54 -16.98
CA ASN A 256 1.68 3.03 -16.08
C ASN A 256 1.25 4.40 -15.54
N VAL A 257 1.23 4.51 -14.21
CA VAL A 257 0.78 5.71 -13.49
C VAL A 257 1.92 6.21 -12.62
N SER A 258 2.34 7.45 -12.82
CA SER A 258 3.33 8.14 -11.99
C SER A 258 2.73 9.43 -11.45
N ILE A 259 2.48 9.47 -10.14
CA ILE A 259 1.88 10.60 -9.44
C ILE A 259 2.89 11.08 -8.41
N SER A 260 3.17 12.38 -8.42
CA SER A 260 4.14 12.94 -7.49
C SER A 260 3.76 14.31 -6.94
N SER A 261 4.10 14.55 -5.67
CA SER A 261 3.96 15.87 -5.05
C SER A 261 5.20 16.21 -4.22
N ALA A 262 5.58 17.49 -4.24
CA ALA A 262 6.66 17.97 -3.38
C ALA A 262 6.14 18.27 -1.96
N ALA A 263 5.04 19.00 -1.83
CA ALA A 263 4.48 19.44 -0.57
C ALA A 263 2.95 19.55 -0.67
N GLY A 264 2.27 18.40 -0.68
CA GLY A 264 0.83 18.30 -0.88
C GLY A 264 0.25 16.99 -0.36
N GLY A 265 -1.07 16.84 -0.45
CA GLY A 265 -1.74 15.57 -0.17
C GLY A 265 -1.93 14.78 -1.45
N ILE A 266 -1.69 13.46 -1.41
CA ILE A 266 -2.09 12.55 -2.50
C ILE A 266 -3.18 11.64 -1.95
N SER A 267 -4.37 11.66 -2.53
CA SER A 267 -5.45 10.75 -2.17
C SER A 267 -6.07 10.12 -3.41
N GLY A 268 -6.58 8.89 -3.30
CA GLY A 268 -7.50 8.39 -4.30
C GLY A 268 -7.55 6.89 -4.49
N TRP A 269 -8.30 6.50 -5.53
CA TRP A 269 -8.49 5.11 -5.95
C TRP A 269 -7.63 4.80 -7.16
N PHE A 270 -6.80 3.76 -7.08
CA PHE A 270 -5.87 3.37 -8.12
C PHE A 270 -6.17 1.96 -8.58
N VAL A 271 -6.27 1.79 -9.91
CA VAL A 271 -6.42 0.48 -10.56
C VAL A 271 -5.13 0.18 -11.33
N PRO A 272 -4.11 -0.43 -10.70
CA PRO A 272 -2.82 -0.61 -11.34
C PRO A 272 -2.85 -1.75 -12.38
N ASP A 273 -2.68 -1.43 -13.67
CA ASP A 273 -2.53 -2.45 -14.75
C ASP A 273 -1.10 -2.92 -14.94
N GLN A 274 -0.12 -2.02 -14.84
CA GLN A 274 1.29 -2.38 -14.87
C GLN A 274 2.00 -1.76 -13.67
N HIS A 275 2.49 -0.52 -13.79
CA HIS A 275 3.24 0.12 -12.74
C HIS A 275 2.45 1.28 -12.12
N LEU A 276 2.33 1.27 -10.80
CA LEU A 276 1.87 2.41 -10.02
C LEU A 276 3.05 2.97 -9.24
N HIS A 277 3.41 4.20 -9.52
CA HIS A 277 4.43 4.96 -8.81
C HIS A 277 3.78 6.19 -8.15
N ILE A 278 3.80 6.24 -6.82
CA ILE A 278 3.35 7.40 -6.05
C ILE A 278 4.52 7.91 -5.22
N ARG A 279 4.83 9.19 -5.34
CA ARG A 279 5.88 9.84 -4.56
C ARG A 279 5.36 11.11 -3.92
N ASN A 280 5.42 11.21 -2.60
CA ASN A 280 5.08 12.44 -1.90
C ASN A 280 6.22 12.88 -0.99
N ASP A 281 6.96 13.90 -1.35
CA ASP A 281 8.09 14.34 -0.53
C ASP A 281 7.57 14.80 0.85
N TYR A 282 6.59 15.70 0.91
CA TYR A 282 6.00 16.17 2.15
C TYR A 282 4.46 16.15 2.11
N GLY A 283 3.86 15.36 3.00
CA GLY A 283 2.41 15.32 3.19
C GLY A 283 1.85 13.90 3.20
N ASP A 284 0.55 13.78 3.47
CA ASP A 284 -0.09 12.48 3.60
C ASP A 284 -0.38 11.87 2.22
N THR A 285 -0.22 10.55 2.12
CA THR A 285 -0.58 9.75 0.95
C THR A 285 -1.61 8.72 1.35
N THR A 286 -2.76 8.71 0.68
CA THR A 286 -3.78 7.68 0.81
C THR A 286 -4.09 7.05 -0.55
N ALA A 287 -3.87 5.75 -0.67
CA ALA A 287 -4.10 5.00 -1.90
C ALA A 287 -5.01 3.81 -1.63
N ILE A 288 -6.19 3.78 -2.25
CA ILE A 288 -7.00 2.57 -2.31
C ILE A 288 -6.67 1.82 -3.59
N LEU A 289 -6.20 0.59 -3.48
CA LEU A 289 -5.91 -0.24 -4.65
C LEU A 289 -7.10 -1.14 -4.96
N ALA A 290 -7.56 -1.08 -6.20
CA ALA A 290 -8.64 -1.91 -6.73
C ALA A 290 -8.16 -2.70 -7.96
N SER A 291 -8.87 -3.78 -8.29
CA SER A 291 -8.65 -4.57 -9.50
C SER A 291 -9.97 -4.61 -10.29
N THR A 292 -9.94 -4.24 -11.56
CA THR A 292 -11.14 -4.25 -12.42
C THR A 292 -10.95 -5.16 -13.65
N PRO A 293 -12.04 -5.69 -14.22
CA PRO A 293 -11.95 -6.42 -15.48
C PRO A 293 -11.62 -5.45 -16.62
N LYS A 294 -10.91 -5.91 -17.64
CA LYS A 294 -10.75 -5.17 -18.90
C LYS A 294 -12.07 -5.20 -19.69
N THR A 295 -12.21 -4.34 -20.70
CA THR A 295 -13.43 -4.24 -21.54
C THR A 295 -13.88 -5.57 -22.16
N ASP A 296 -12.96 -6.50 -22.37
CA ASP A 296 -13.27 -7.79 -22.96
C ASP A 296 -14.07 -8.71 -22.01
N GLY A 297 -14.20 -8.30 -20.74
CA GLY A 297 -14.86 -9.05 -19.67
C GLY A 297 -14.18 -10.37 -19.32
N LYS A 298 -12.99 -10.61 -19.87
CA LYS A 298 -12.29 -11.91 -19.83
C LYS A 298 -10.89 -11.78 -19.26
N THR A 299 -10.20 -10.69 -19.56
CA THR A 299 -8.89 -10.39 -19.01
C THR A 299 -9.03 -9.40 -17.88
N TRP A 300 -8.21 -9.61 -16.85
CA TRP A 300 -8.25 -8.80 -15.66
C TRP A 300 -6.95 -8.04 -15.53
N VAL A 301 -7.09 -6.80 -15.10
CA VAL A 301 -5.99 -5.91 -14.77
C VAL A 301 -5.24 -6.52 -13.58
N GLY A 302 -3.92 -6.43 -13.59
CA GLY A 302 -3.10 -6.98 -12.51
C GLY A 302 -1.75 -6.29 -12.49
N PRO A 303 -1.34 -5.70 -11.35
CA PRO A 303 -0.11 -4.93 -11.30
C PRO A 303 1.10 -5.78 -11.68
N GLN A 304 2.13 -5.11 -12.19
CA GLN A 304 3.50 -5.62 -12.24
C GLN A 304 4.33 -5.02 -11.10
N GLY A 305 4.08 -3.74 -10.77
CA GLY A 305 4.78 -3.05 -9.69
C GLY A 305 3.93 -1.98 -9.01
N ILE A 306 4.00 -1.92 -7.69
CA ILE A 306 3.41 -0.87 -6.85
C ILE A 306 4.55 -0.25 -6.04
N ASN A 307 4.84 1.02 -6.24
CA ASN A 307 5.88 1.74 -5.53
C ASN A 307 5.30 3.03 -4.95
N ILE A 308 5.21 3.11 -3.62
CA ILE A 308 4.69 4.27 -2.90
C ILE A 308 5.77 4.76 -1.96
N SER A 309 6.19 6.02 -2.09
CA SER A 309 7.30 6.56 -1.30
C SER A 309 7.03 7.96 -0.77
N SER A 310 7.60 8.27 0.40
CA SER A 310 7.56 9.60 0.98
C SER A 310 8.87 9.96 1.70
N ILE A 311 9.20 11.24 1.78
CA ILE A 311 10.25 11.72 2.70
C ILE A 311 9.63 11.91 4.08
N SER A 312 8.56 12.69 4.18
CA SER A 312 7.84 12.92 5.43
C SER A 312 6.34 12.96 5.24
N GLY A 313 5.62 12.02 5.85
CA GLY A 313 4.18 11.94 5.74
C GLY A 313 3.62 10.60 6.15
N HIS A 314 2.31 10.55 6.43
CA HIS A 314 1.63 9.27 6.67
C HIS A 314 1.23 8.63 5.34
N ILE A 315 1.59 7.35 5.17
CA ILE A 315 1.16 6.56 4.02
C ILE A 315 0.07 5.59 4.49
N ARG A 316 -1.11 5.68 3.88
CA ARG A 316 -2.24 4.79 4.07
C ARG A 316 -2.53 4.09 2.75
N VAL A 317 -2.30 2.78 2.68
CA VAL A 317 -2.64 1.97 1.52
C VAL A 317 -3.69 0.98 1.96
N GLY A 318 -4.81 0.95 1.26
CA GLY A 318 -5.92 0.04 1.54
C GLY A 318 -6.30 -0.75 0.31
N THR A 319 -6.84 -1.94 0.52
CA THR A 319 -7.62 -2.64 -0.49
C THR A 319 -8.96 -3.03 0.08
N ASN A 320 -9.96 -3.07 -0.78
CA ASN A 320 -11.20 -3.74 -0.47
C ASN A 320 -11.02 -5.21 -0.86
N SER A 321 -11.16 -6.13 0.10
CA SER A 321 -10.88 -7.55 -0.10
C SER A 321 -11.79 -8.20 -1.17
N GLY A 322 -12.97 -7.62 -1.42
CA GLY A 322 -13.86 -8.06 -2.50
C GLY A 322 -13.47 -7.57 -3.91
N ASP A 323 -12.56 -6.60 -4.01
CA ASP A 323 -12.20 -5.99 -5.30
C ASP A 323 -11.03 -6.72 -5.99
N TRP A 324 -10.36 -7.62 -5.28
CA TRP A 324 -9.22 -8.38 -5.80
C TRP A 324 -9.64 -9.79 -6.17
N LEU A 325 -9.36 -10.17 -7.41
CA LEU A 325 -9.72 -11.50 -7.88
C LEU A 325 -8.92 -12.58 -7.17
N PRO A 326 -9.54 -13.75 -6.96
CA PRO A 326 -8.85 -14.92 -6.49
C PRO A 326 -8.01 -15.56 -7.61
N LYS A 327 -6.89 -14.93 -7.98
CA LYS A 327 -5.91 -15.44 -8.96
C LYS A 327 -4.49 -15.32 -8.42
N ALA A 328 -3.54 -15.97 -9.08
CA ALA A 328 -2.14 -15.78 -8.74
C ALA A 328 -1.64 -14.38 -9.12
N TYR A 329 -0.91 -13.77 -8.19
CA TYR A 329 -0.31 -12.45 -8.36
C TYR A 329 1.21 -12.52 -8.27
N THR A 330 1.89 -11.89 -9.22
CA THR A 330 3.36 -11.91 -9.35
C THR A 330 3.99 -10.52 -9.20
N HIS A 331 3.20 -9.52 -8.80
CA HIS A 331 3.67 -8.15 -8.67
C HIS A 331 4.66 -7.96 -7.53
N ARG A 332 5.39 -6.85 -7.61
CA ARG A 332 6.26 -6.36 -6.54
C ARG A 332 5.66 -5.12 -5.90
N THR A 333 5.58 -5.11 -4.57
CA THR A 333 5.11 -3.96 -3.79
C THR A 333 6.26 -3.40 -2.97
N GLN A 334 6.50 -2.10 -3.08
CA GLN A 334 7.44 -1.34 -2.25
C GLN A 334 6.73 -0.12 -1.66
N ILE A 335 6.67 -0.03 -0.34
CA ILE A 335 6.09 1.12 0.38
C ILE A 335 7.13 1.64 1.36
N ARG A 336 7.54 2.90 1.23
CA ARG A 336 8.61 3.44 2.08
C ARG A 336 8.37 4.89 2.52
N THR A 337 8.79 5.22 3.73
CA THR A 337 8.86 6.61 4.20
C THR A 337 10.15 6.84 4.98
N GLU A 338 10.75 8.03 4.90
CA GLU A 338 11.85 8.37 5.82
C GLU A 338 11.26 8.69 7.20
N SER A 339 10.22 9.52 7.26
CA SER A 339 9.55 9.88 8.51
C SER A 339 8.04 9.79 8.36
N GLY A 340 7.42 8.93 9.14
CA GLY A 340 5.98 8.81 9.15
C GLY A 340 5.47 7.41 9.45
N LYS A 341 4.15 7.34 9.54
CA LYS A 341 3.44 6.08 9.80
C LYS A 341 3.04 5.46 8.46
N ILE A 342 3.22 4.16 8.33
CA ILE A 342 2.70 3.38 7.21
C ILE A 342 1.60 2.47 7.77
N LEU A 343 0.40 2.59 7.21
CA LEU A 343 -0.66 1.59 7.35
C LEU A 343 -0.92 1.02 5.96
N ALA A 344 -0.55 -0.23 5.73
CA ALA A 344 -0.65 -0.87 4.43
C ALA A 344 -1.46 -2.16 4.54
N ARG A 345 -2.68 -2.16 4.01
CA ARG A 345 -3.46 -3.35 3.70
C ARG A 345 -3.33 -3.62 2.20
N VAL A 346 -2.54 -4.62 1.83
CA VAL A 346 -2.18 -4.87 0.42
C VAL A 346 -2.24 -6.36 0.05
N PRO A 347 -2.62 -6.69 -1.18
CA PRO A 347 -2.45 -8.02 -1.73
C PRO A 347 -0.96 -8.31 -1.86
N HIS A 348 -0.55 -9.45 -1.35
CA HIS A 348 0.79 -9.94 -1.48
C HIS A 348 0.96 -10.65 -2.83
N GLY A 349 1.93 -10.17 -3.63
CA GLY A 349 2.36 -10.80 -4.88
C GLY A 349 3.64 -11.62 -4.66
N ALA A 350 4.58 -11.55 -5.60
CA ALA A 350 5.87 -12.26 -5.46
C ALA A 350 6.80 -11.62 -4.42
N ARG A 351 6.68 -10.31 -4.20
CA ARG A 351 7.54 -9.56 -3.28
C ARG A 351 6.80 -8.38 -2.65
N THR A 352 6.94 -8.20 -1.34
CA THR A 352 6.40 -7.04 -0.62
C THR A 352 7.43 -6.51 0.37
N GLU A 353 7.81 -5.25 0.21
CA GLU A 353 8.79 -4.55 1.04
C GLU A 353 8.16 -3.29 1.63
N ILE A 354 8.09 -3.18 2.95
CA ILE A 354 7.49 -2.04 3.64
C ILE A 354 8.47 -1.50 4.68
N SER A 355 8.92 -0.25 4.53
CA SER A 355 9.98 0.29 5.40
C SER A 355 9.73 1.72 5.87
N SER A 356 10.16 2.03 7.09
CA SER A 356 10.23 3.39 7.61
C SER A 356 11.60 3.65 8.25
N THR A 357 12.15 4.85 8.13
CA THR A 357 13.33 5.19 8.96
C THR A 357 12.87 5.57 10.37
N SER A 358 11.88 6.43 10.47
CA SER A 358 11.27 6.84 11.74
C SER A 358 9.76 6.81 11.66
N GLY A 359 9.15 5.82 12.30
CA GLY A 359 7.72 5.76 12.51
C GLY A 359 7.18 4.33 12.57
N ARG A 360 5.85 4.24 12.74
CA ARG A 360 5.16 2.97 12.89
C ARG A 360 4.80 2.38 11.53
N VAL A 361 5.13 1.13 11.30
CA VAL A 361 4.70 0.33 10.15
C VAL A 361 3.65 -0.67 10.62
N VAL A 362 2.48 -0.68 9.97
CA VAL A 362 1.45 -1.70 10.13
C VAL A 362 1.18 -2.29 8.76
N ALA A 363 1.56 -3.55 8.57
CA ALA A 363 1.38 -4.30 7.33
C ALA A 363 0.30 -5.38 7.54
N ILE A 364 -0.74 -5.33 6.74
CA ILE A 364 -1.85 -6.29 6.70
C ILE A 364 -1.82 -6.91 5.31
N LEU A 365 -1.36 -8.15 5.22
CA LEU A 365 -1.01 -8.78 3.95
C LEU A 365 -1.98 -9.90 3.64
N GLN A 366 -2.56 -9.85 2.44
CA GLN A 366 -3.44 -10.89 1.91
C GLN A 366 -2.72 -11.65 0.79
N PRO A 367 -2.22 -12.88 1.04
CA PRO A 367 -1.65 -13.72 0.01
C PRO A 367 -2.70 -14.24 -0.96
N TYR A 368 -2.23 -14.60 -2.14
CA TYR A 368 -2.98 -15.31 -3.17
C TYR A 368 -2.14 -16.48 -3.67
N GLY A 369 -2.75 -17.42 -4.38
CA GLY A 369 -2.05 -18.55 -4.98
C GLY A 369 -0.80 -18.11 -5.77
N VAL A 370 0.20 -18.98 -5.80
CA VAL A 370 1.43 -18.75 -6.58
C VAL A 370 1.67 -19.93 -7.51
N ASP A 371 2.49 -19.73 -8.54
CA ASP A 371 2.95 -20.84 -9.36
C ASP A 371 3.72 -21.86 -8.51
N CYS A 372 3.48 -23.15 -8.75
CA CYS A 372 3.98 -24.21 -7.87
C CYS A 372 5.50 -24.45 -7.92
N GLU A 373 6.17 -24.01 -8.98
CA GLU A 373 7.60 -24.21 -9.17
C GLU A 373 8.39 -22.94 -8.87
N ASN A 374 9.18 -22.94 -7.79
CA ASN A 374 10.15 -21.89 -7.45
C ASN A 374 9.59 -20.46 -7.49
N ALA A 375 8.31 -20.26 -7.22
CA ALA A 375 7.74 -18.91 -7.20
C ALA A 375 8.39 -18.10 -6.08
N ASP A 376 8.98 -16.96 -6.47
CA ASP A 376 9.44 -15.93 -5.55
C ASP A 376 8.27 -15.55 -4.63
N ASN A 377 8.52 -15.61 -3.33
CA ASN A 377 7.53 -15.25 -2.32
C ASN A 377 8.24 -14.66 -1.11
N TYR A 378 8.37 -13.33 -1.12
CA TYR A 378 9.23 -12.61 -0.20
C TYR A 378 8.51 -11.46 0.49
N ILE A 379 8.56 -11.42 1.81
CA ILE A 379 7.98 -10.35 2.63
C ILE A 379 9.11 -9.71 3.45
N SER A 380 9.26 -8.39 3.38
CA SER A 380 10.19 -7.64 4.21
C SER A 380 9.49 -6.47 4.88
N THR A 381 9.67 -6.32 6.20
CA THR A 381 9.27 -5.10 6.90
C THR A 381 10.37 -4.57 7.79
N MET A 382 10.58 -3.25 7.77
CA MET A 382 11.67 -2.61 8.50
C MET A 382 11.26 -1.30 9.16
N SER A 383 11.73 -1.05 10.38
CA SER A 383 11.76 0.30 10.95
C SER A 383 13.06 0.55 11.73
N GLN A 384 13.78 1.63 11.46
CA GLN A 384 14.97 1.95 12.28
C GLN A 384 14.55 2.44 13.67
N SER A 385 13.50 3.27 13.75
CA SER A 385 12.90 3.75 15.00
C SER A 385 11.38 3.73 14.89
N GLY A 386 10.71 3.00 15.77
CA GLY A 386 9.26 2.86 15.80
C GLY A 386 8.81 1.41 15.85
N GLY A 387 7.49 1.21 15.89
CA GLY A 387 6.90 -0.13 15.92
C GLY A 387 6.65 -0.70 14.53
N VAL A 388 6.87 -1.99 14.35
CA VAL A 388 6.44 -2.75 13.17
C VAL A 388 5.40 -3.78 13.63
N ALA A 389 4.24 -3.83 12.99
CA ALA A 389 3.25 -4.87 13.17
C ALA A 389 2.93 -5.50 11.81
N VAL A 390 3.02 -6.83 11.71
CA VAL A 390 2.70 -7.59 10.49
C VAL A 390 1.62 -8.59 10.80
N TYR A 391 0.55 -8.54 10.02
CA TYR A 391 -0.57 -9.48 10.05
C TYR A 391 -0.65 -10.15 8.68
N LEU A 392 -0.31 -11.42 8.61
CA LEU A 392 -0.42 -12.23 7.41
C LEU A 392 -1.68 -13.09 7.49
N PHE A 393 -2.54 -13.01 6.49
CA PHE A 393 -3.74 -13.84 6.39
C PHE A 393 -3.48 -15.15 5.65
N ASP A 394 -4.39 -16.12 5.80
CA ASP A 394 -4.45 -17.27 4.92
C ASP A 394 -4.70 -16.80 3.47
N PRO A 395 -4.12 -17.50 2.46
CA PRO A 395 -4.39 -17.16 1.07
C PRO A 395 -5.87 -17.33 0.75
N ASP A 396 -6.37 -16.54 -0.19
CA ASP A 396 -7.73 -16.72 -0.69
C ASP A 396 -7.90 -18.15 -1.23
N ALA A 397 -8.91 -18.87 -0.73
CA ALA A 397 -9.10 -20.29 -1.04
C ALA A 397 -9.42 -20.55 -2.52
N GLU A 398 -10.11 -19.61 -3.19
CA GLU A 398 -10.40 -19.71 -4.62
C GLU A 398 -9.14 -19.48 -5.46
N SER A 399 -8.22 -18.63 -4.98
CA SER A 399 -6.95 -18.34 -5.65
C SER A 399 -6.00 -19.54 -5.69
N LEU A 400 -6.24 -20.56 -4.85
CA LEU A 400 -5.48 -21.81 -4.84
C LEU A 400 -5.95 -22.82 -5.89
N ARG A 401 -7.06 -22.57 -6.62
CA ARG A 401 -7.56 -23.49 -7.65
C ARG A 401 -6.60 -23.54 -8.84
N GLY A 402 -5.72 -24.54 -8.85
CA GLY A 402 -4.68 -24.71 -9.87
C GLY A 402 -3.35 -24.04 -9.54
N TYR A 403 -3.21 -23.50 -8.33
CA TYR A 403 -2.01 -22.83 -7.83
C TYR A 403 -1.58 -23.42 -6.48
N CYS A 404 -0.36 -23.10 -6.07
CA CYS A 404 0.19 -23.54 -4.79
C CYS A 404 -0.07 -22.52 -3.68
N ASN A 405 -0.12 -23.01 -2.45
CA ASN A 405 -0.22 -22.15 -1.27
C ASN A 405 1.12 -21.40 -1.07
N PRO A 406 1.14 -20.06 -1.16
CA PRO A 406 2.37 -19.28 -0.94
C PRO A 406 2.98 -19.51 0.45
N LEU A 407 2.16 -19.79 1.47
CA LEU A 407 2.63 -19.91 2.85
C LEU A 407 3.49 -21.16 3.13
N LEU A 408 3.69 -22.02 2.13
CA LEU A 408 4.59 -23.17 2.19
C LEU A 408 6.02 -22.86 1.71
N ASN A 409 6.26 -21.73 1.05
CA ASN A 409 7.56 -21.33 0.52
C ASN A 409 7.87 -19.84 0.73
N THR A 410 7.23 -19.19 1.70
CA THR A 410 7.42 -17.75 1.96
C THR A 410 8.72 -17.50 2.71
N VAL A 411 9.54 -16.57 2.22
CA VAL A 411 10.68 -16.02 2.97
C VAL A 411 10.30 -14.65 3.53
N SER A 412 10.33 -14.53 4.84
CA SER A 412 9.94 -13.33 5.56
C SER A 412 11.07 -12.77 6.41
N GLU A 413 11.38 -11.49 6.23
CA GLU A 413 12.42 -10.78 6.99
C GLU A 413 11.83 -9.54 7.67
N HIS A 414 11.97 -9.45 8.99
CA HIS A 414 11.37 -8.38 9.77
C HIS A 414 12.41 -7.79 10.73
N GLU A 415 12.66 -6.48 10.62
CA GLU A 415 13.68 -5.82 11.43
C GLU A 415 13.17 -4.53 12.08
N VAL A 416 13.47 -4.38 13.38
CA VAL A 416 13.27 -3.14 14.12
C VAL A 416 14.58 -2.75 14.81
N GLY A 417 15.08 -1.55 14.56
CA GLY A 417 16.24 -1.01 15.28
C GLY A 417 15.90 -0.73 16.75
N GLU A 418 15.04 0.26 16.96
CA GLU A 418 14.48 0.62 18.28
C GLU A 418 12.95 0.67 18.21
N GLY A 419 12.28 -0.14 19.04
CA GLY A 419 10.83 -0.17 19.13
C GLY A 419 10.27 -1.58 19.35
N SER A 420 9.09 -1.84 18.82
CA SER A 420 8.38 -3.11 18.99
C SER A 420 8.15 -3.80 17.65
N LEU A 421 8.46 -5.08 17.55
CA LEU A 421 8.10 -5.92 16.42
C LEU A 421 7.02 -6.91 16.84
N VAL A 422 5.86 -6.86 16.19
CA VAL A 422 4.73 -7.77 16.39
C VAL A 422 4.45 -8.52 15.10
N LEU A 423 4.49 -9.85 15.14
CA LEU A 423 4.28 -10.71 13.98
C LEU A 423 3.15 -11.70 14.26
N THR A 424 2.13 -11.68 13.41
CA THR A 424 1.01 -12.62 13.43
C THR A 424 0.93 -13.35 12.08
N TYR A 425 1.12 -14.66 12.10
CA TYR A 425 1.06 -15.54 10.93
C TYR A 425 -0.03 -16.61 11.10
N PRO A 426 -0.69 -17.03 10.00
CA PRO A 426 -1.87 -17.87 10.09
C PRO A 426 -1.49 -19.34 10.29
N ARG A 427 -2.49 -20.17 10.60
CA ARG A 427 -2.29 -21.59 10.91
C ARG A 427 -1.75 -22.41 9.73
N THR A 428 -2.03 -21.98 8.49
CA THR A 428 -1.58 -22.69 7.29
C THR A 428 -0.15 -22.36 6.87
N TRP A 429 0.55 -21.49 7.60
CA TRP A 429 1.98 -21.28 7.40
C TRP A 429 2.80 -22.47 7.93
N TYR A 430 3.75 -22.97 7.15
CA TYR A 430 4.64 -24.09 7.54
C TYR A 430 6.08 -23.77 7.17
N GLY A 431 6.99 -23.83 8.14
CA GLY A 431 8.38 -23.41 7.95
C GLY A 431 9.20 -23.32 9.22
N GLU A 432 10.37 -22.70 9.09
CA GLU A 432 11.34 -22.43 10.16
C GLU A 432 11.27 -20.97 10.60
N ILE A 433 11.42 -20.75 11.91
CA ILE A 433 11.30 -19.44 12.55
C ILE A 433 12.59 -19.17 13.30
N GLU A 434 13.18 -18.01 13.08
CA GLU A 434 14.29 -17.49 13.85
C GLU A 434 13.96 -16.07 14.32
N GLY A 435 13.87 -15.90 15.64
CA GLY A 435 13.64 -14.61 16.29
C GLY A 435 14.81 -14.22 17.17
N HIS A 436 15.24 -12.96 17.10
CA HIS A 436 16.36 -12.44 17.89
C HIS A 436 16.08 -11.03 18.40
N ILE A 437 16.29 -10.81 19.70
CA ILE A 437 16.29 -9.48 20.33
C ILE A 437 17.60 -9.26 21.09
N ILE A 438 18.27 -8.12 20.83
CA ILE A 438 19.54 -7.79 21.51
C ILE A 438 19.24 -7.32 22.94
N HIS A 439 18.35 -6.35 23.09
CA HIS A 439 17.97 -5.78 24.38
C HIS A 439 16.46 -5.61 24.49
N GLY A 440 15.84 -6.28 25.46
CA GLY A 440 14.44 -6.11 25.73
C GLY A 440 13.70 -7.40 26.05
N GLN A 441 12.42 -7.44 25.69
CA GLN A 441 11.53 -8.56 25.97
C GLN A 441 11.21 -9.35 24.71
N LEU A 442 11.30 -10.68 24.81
CA LEU A 442 10.83 -11.61 23.79
C LEU A 442 9.60 -12.34 24.34
N ALA A 443 8.46 -12.10 23.71
CA ALA A 443 7.24 -12.87 23.87
C ALA A 443 7.11 -13.78 22.64
N PHE A 444 6.94 -15.08 22.89
CA PHE A 444 6.80 -16.08 21.84
C PHE A 444 5.82 -17.14 22.29
N ASP A 445 4.80 -17.36 21.48
CA ASP A 445 3.86 -18.46 21.68
C ASP A 445 4.21 -19.59 20.70
N GLY A 446 4.88 -20.61 21.22
CA GLY A 446 5.25 -21.82 20.51
C GLY A 446 4.32 -23.00 20.74
N SER A 447 3.11 -22.78 21.27
CA SER A 447 2.21 -23.88 21.68
C SER A 447 1.87 -24.86 20.55
N GLU A 448 1.82 -24.39 19.30
CA GLU A 448 1.60 -25.22 18.12
C GLU A 448 2.90 -25.50 17.30
N LEU A 449 4.09 -25.28 17.86
CA LEU A 449 5.36 -25.38 17.15
C LEU A 449 6.23 -26.54 17.67
N GLU A 450 6.91 -27.19 16.73
CA GLU A 450 7.90 -28.24 16.98
C GLU A 450 9.30 -27.62 17.15
N CYS A 451 10.22 -28.34 17.79
CA CYS A 451 11.64 -27.97 17.88
C CYS A 451 11.88 -26.54 18.40
N ALA A 452 11.07 -26.08 19.35
CA ALA A 452 11.22 -24.75 19.95
C ALA A 452 12.46 -24.71 20.88
N GLU A 453 13.56 -24.15 20.39
CA GLU A 453 14.73 -23.79 21.17
C GLU A 453 14.63 -22.33 21.60
N GLY A 454 14.42 -22.09 22.89
CA GLY A 454 14.29 -20.75 23.47
C GLY A 454 15.47 -20.40 24.37
N GLY A 455 16.04 -19.21 24.18
CA GLY A 455 17.09 -18.63 25.00
C GLY A 455 16.73 -17.24 25.53
N ARG A 456 17.63 -16.63 26.30
CA ARG A 456 17.50 -15.21 26.67
C ARG A 456 17.70 -14.35 25.42
N GLY A 457 16.60 -13.93 24.80
CA GLY A 457 16.59 -13.02 23.66
C GLY A 457 16.67 -13.70 22.28
N SER A 458 16.55 -15.03 22.20
CA SER A 458 16.48 -15.72 20.91
C SER A 458 15.48 -16.86 20.95
N VAL A 459 14.85 -17.12 19.82
CA VAL A 459 13.98 -18.28 19.62
C VAL A 459 14.25 -18.89 18.26
N LYS A 460 14.28 -20.22 18.21
CA LYS A 460 14.18 -20.99 16.98
C LYS A 460 13.05 -21.98 17.13
N ALA A 461 12.21 -22.12 16.11
CA ALA A 461 11.12 -23.08 16.13
C ALA A 461 10.76 -23.50 14.71
N ARG A 462 10.02 -24.59 14.58
CA ARG A 462 9.56 -25.10 13.29
C ARG A 462 8.09 -25.45 13.34
N ARG A 463 7.36 -25.18 12.27
CA ARG A 463 5.98 -25.64 12.10
C ARG A 463 5.92 -26.73 11.04
N GLY A 464 5.76 -27.97 11.49
CA GLY A 464 5.60 -29.16 10.65
C GLY A 464 6.72 -29.42 9.65
N ALA A 465 6.50 -30.42 8.80
CA ALA A 465 7.46 -30.84 7.76
C ALA A 465 6.97 -30.57 6.32
N LYS A 466 5.83 -29.87 6.17
CA LYS A 466 5.10 -29.72 4.89
C LYS A 466 5.46 -28.44 4.11
N GLY A 467 6.34 -27.60 4.63
CA GLY A 467 6.74 -26.35 3.98
C GLY A 467 8.19 -25.98 4.29
N ASP A 468 8.75 -25.16 3.42
CA ASP A 468 10.11 -24.63 3.42
C ASP A 468 10.11 -23.10 3.66
N SER A 469 9.02 -22.55 4.20
CA SER A 469 8.97 -21.12 4.57
C SER A 469 10.03 -20.79 5.63
N LEU A 470 10.51 -19.56 5.61
CA LEU A 470 11.50 -19.05 6.57
C LEU A 470 11.00 -17.71 7.12
N LEU A 471 10.96 -17.57 8.44
CA LEU A 471 10.63 -16.31 9.11
C LEU A 471 11.81 -15.87 9.97
N ASN A 472 12.43 -14.76 9.59
CA ASN A 472 13.50 -14.10 10.33
C ASN A 472 12.98 -12.82 10.97
N ALA A 473 13.10 -12.70 12.29
CA ALA A 473 12.66 -11.55 13.05
C ALA A 473 13.79 -11.00 13.93
N ARG A 474 14.07 -9.70 13.83
CA ARG A 474 15.15 -9.05 14.56
C ARG A 474 14.70 -7.76 15.22
N VAL A 475 15.04 -7.61 16.49
CA VAL A 475 14.88 -6.36 17.24
C VAL A 475 16.21 -5.97 17.89
N GLY A 476 16.65 -4.73 17.67
CA GLY A 476 17.79 -4.17 18.39
C GLY A 476 17.41 -3.92 19.85
N VAL A 477 16.59 -2.91 20.08
CA VAL A 477 16.13 -2.51 21.42
C VAL A 477 14.60 -2.45 21.44
N GLY A 478 13.99 -3.12 22.43
CA GLY A 478 12.57 -2.95 22.76
C GLY A 478 11.81 -4.25 22.98
N ALA A 479 10.88 -4.60 22.10
CA ALA A 479 10.04 -5.79 22.27
C ALA A 479 9.86 -6.59 20.98
N LEU A 480 9.90 -7.92 21.09
CA LEU A 480 9.60 -8.86 20.02
C LEU A 480 8.43 -9.75 20.47
N ASP A 481 7.33 -9.74 19.72
CA ASP A 481 6.15 -10.60 19.93
C ASP A 481 5.87 -11.39 18.64
N ILE A 482 5.94 -12.71 18.71
CA ILE A 482 5.72 -13.61 17.57
C ILE A 482 4.58 -14.58 17.91
N ARG A 483 3.56 -14.60 17.06
CA ARG A 483 2.35 -15.41 17.18
C ARG A 483 2.08 -16.13 15.88
N ILE A 484 2.05 -17.47 15.92
CA ILE A 484 1.89 -18.29 14.72
C ILE A 484 0.82 -19.34 14.97
N GLY A 485 -0.21 -19.36 14.13
CA GLY A 485 -1.26 -20.38 14.14
C GLY A 485 -2.27 -20.30 15.29
N LEU A 486 -2.30 -19.19 16.03
CA LEU A 486 -3.19 -19.01 17.19
C LEU A 486 -4.59 -18.51 16.83
N GLU A 487 -4.76 -17.85 15.68
CA GLU A 487 -6.04 -17.33 15.23
C GLU A 487 -6.53 -18.15 14.04
N GLU A 488 -7.75 -18.69 14.15
CA GLU A 488 -8.56 -18.99 12.97
C GLU A 488 -8.96 -17.63 12.42
N THR A 489 -8.37 -17.24 11.29
CA THR A 489 -8.75 -15.99 10.64
C THR A 489 -10.23 -16.08 10.28
N PRO A 490 -11.06 -15.09 10.70
CA PRO A 490 -12.52 -15.14 10.57
C PRO A 490 -13.01 -15.20 9.12
#